data_AF-A0A318E5Z5-F1
#
_entry.id   AF-A0A318E5Z5-F1
#
_cell.length_a   1.000
_cell.length_b   1.000
_cell.length_c   1.000
_cell.angle_alpha   90.00
_cell.angle_beta   90.00
_cell.angle_gamma   90.00
#
_symmetry.space_group_name_H-M   'P 1'
#
loop_
_entity.id
_entity.type
_entity.pdbx_description
1 polymer ?
#
loop_
_entity_poly.entity_id
_entity_poly.type
_entity_poly.pdbx_seq_one_letter_code
_entity_poly.pdbx_strand_id
1 'polypeptide(L)'
;MPRPSVTVALLGVGDHERRVLLAAISAVSGPALLPADLEWTKVDDAAIVVADVDHPLTAKTLEGLHQLRPREVIRFAGHLRVDVDIARPIRMQVLIQTLQGAIERALARARADAEAAARQAAAQLSAKRTYRGVAIDAPTSPSTSGDEDPATDAAPKPKRTYRGQSY
;
A
#
# COMPACT_ATOMS: atom_id res chain seq x y z
N MET A 1 -12.62 -14.87 -13.06
CA MET A 1 -11.95 -13.78 -12.31
C MET A 1 -11.82 -12.60 -13.27
N PRO A 2 -12.26 -11.38 -12.89
CA PRO A 2 -12.00 -10.20 -13.71
C PRO A 2 -10.50 -10.00 -13.88
N ARG A 3 -10.06 -9.62 -15.08
CA ARG A 3 -8.66 -9.30 -15.35
C ARG A 3 -8.29 -8.04 -14.54
N PRO A 4 -7.11 -8.01 -13.88
CA PRO A 4 -6.70 -6.81 -13.15
C PRO A 4 -6.42 -5.68 -14.14
N SER A 5 -6.71 -4.44 -13.74
CA SER A 5 -6.29 -3.24 -14.47
C SER A 5 -5.17 -2.50 -13.75
N VAL A 6 -4.30 -1.83 -14.52
CA VAL A 6 -3.19 -1.03 -14.02
C VAL A 6 -3.20 0.34 -14.70
N THR A 7 -3.06 1.39 -13.89
CA THR A 7 -3.05 2.76 -14.38
C THR A 7 -1.67 3.17 -14.92
N VAL A 8 -1.66 3.79 -16.09
CA VAL A 8 -0.45 4.20 -16.83
C VAL A 8 -0.54 5.66 -17.25
N ALA A 9 0.59 6.36 -17.20
CA ALA A 9 0.73 7.71 -17.74
C ALA A 9 2.02 7.89 -18.54
N LEU A 10 2.01 8.87 -19.43
CA LEU A 10 3.18 9.33 -20.18
C LEU A 10 3.72 10.63 -19.58
N LEU A 11 5.03 10.74 -19.41
CA LEU A 11 5.71 11.92 -18.85
C LEU A 11 6.84 12.38 -19.77
N GLY A 12 6.88 13.68 -20.07
CA GLY A 12 7.93 14.29 -20.89
C GLY A 12 7.88 13.91 -22.37
N VAL A 13 6.83 13.23 -22.82
CA VAL A 13 6.67 12.77 -24.20
C VAL A 13 5.96 13.83 -25.04
N GLY A 14 6.59 14.24 -26.15
CA GLY A 14 6.02 15.15 -27.14
C GLY A 14 4.78 14.58 -27.84
N ASP A 15 3.98 15.42 -28.50
CA ASP A 15 2.69 15.01 -29.09
C ASP A 15 2.84 13.97 -30.21
N HIS A 16 3.91 14.07 -30.98
CA HIS A 16 4.17 13.12 -32.06
C HIS A 16 4.54 11.76 -31.49
N GLU A 17 5.55 11.71 -30.62
CA GLU A 17 6.04 10.50 -29.95
C GLU A 17 4.94 9.86 -29.11
N ARG A 18 4.08 10.67 -28.48
CA ARG A 18 2.92 10.21 -27.72
C ARG A 18 2.01 9.35 -28.57
N ARG A 19 1.63 9.80 -29.77
CA ARG A 19 0.75 9.02 -30.65
C ARG A 19 1.37 7.67 -31.02
N VAL A 20 2.66 7.67 -31.28
CA VAL A 20 3.40 6.48 -31.71
C VAL A 20 3.56 5.48 -30.57
N LEU A 21 3.90 5.95 -29.36
CA LEU A 21 3.96 5.12 -28.15
C LEU A 21 2.60 4.56 -27.76
N LEU A 22 1.54 5.38 -27.82
CA LEU A 22 0.18 4.90 -27.58
C LEU A 22 -0.20 3.79 -28.56
N ALA A 23 0.08 3.97 -29.86
CA ALA A 23 -0.17 2.94 -30.86
C ALA A 23 0.62 1.65 -30.59
N ALA A 24 1.90 1.74 -30.23
CA ALA A 24 2.73 0.58 -29.89
C ALA A 24 2.20 -0.17 -28.68
N ILE A 25 1.90 0.55 -27.60
CA ILE A 25 1.40 -0.03 -26.34
C ILE A 25 0.02 -0.65 -26.58
N SER A 26 -0.86 0.01 -27.33
CA SER A 26 -2.16 -0.54 -27.71
C SER A 26 -2.04 -1.80 -28.58
N ALA A 27 -1.04 -1.88 -29.47
CA ALA A 27 -0.80 -3.08 -30.27
C ALA A 27 -0.39 -4.29 -29.41
N VAL A 28 0.26 -4.06 -28.27
CA VAL A 28 0.72 -5.12 -27.36
C VAL A 28 -0.15 -5.29 -26.12
N SER A 29 -1.18 -4.48 -25.91
CA SER A 29 -2.03 -4.54 -24.71
C SER A 29 -3.06 -5.69 -24.73
N GLY A 30 -2.96 -6.59 -25.71
CA GLY A 30 -3.83 -7.74 -25.84
C GLY A 30 -3.74 -8.71 -24.66
N PRO A 31 -4.81 -9.47 -24.38
CA PRO A 31 -4.87 -10.41 -23.26
C PRO A 31 -3.86 -11.56 -23.34
N ALA A 32 -3.38 -11.89 -24.54
CA ALA A 32 -2.34 -12.90 -24.74
C ALA A 32 -0.93 -12.41 -24.39
N LEU A 33 -0.73 -11.09 -24.31
CA LEU A 33 0.61 -10.48 -24.21
C LEU A 33 0.87 -9.85 -22.85
N LEU A 34 -0.13 -9.25 -22.21
CA LEU A 34 0.05 -8.61 -20.90
C LEU A 34 -0.80 -9.29 -19.81
N PRO A 35 -0.34 -9.32 -18.56
CA PRO A 35 -1.10 -9.93 -17.46
C PRO A 35 -2.24 -9.04 -16.93
N ALA A 36 -2.35 -7.78 -17.37
CA ALA A 36 -3.35 -6.80 -16.92
C ALA A 36 -3.83 -5.91 -18.06
N ASP A 37 -5.03 -5.35 -17.90
CA ASP A 37 -5.53 -4.24 -18.73
C ASP A 37 -4.81 -2.94 -18.36
N LEU A 38 -4.61 -2.07 -19.34
CA LEU A 38 -3.97 -0.77 -19.13
C LEU A 38 -5.01 0.34 -19.19
N GLU A 39 -5.05 1.17 -18.15
CA GLU A 39 -5.93 2.33 -18.06
C GLU A 39 -5.10 3.61 -18.07
N TRP A 40 -5.38 4.51 -19.01
CA TRP A 40 -4.64 5.77 -19.11
C TRP A 40 -5.15 6.80 -18.11
N THR A 41 -4.24 7.44 -17.37
CA THR A 41 -4.59 8.44 -16.36
C THR A 41 -3.57 9.58 -16.30
N LYS A 42 -3.76 10.54 -15.38
CA LYS A 42 -2.81 11.60 -15.06
C LYS A 42 -1.57 11.02 -14.37
N VAL A 43 -0.43 11.68 -14.55
CA VAL A 43 0.85 11.20 -14.02
C VAL A 43 0.83 11.03 -12.49
N ASP A 44 0.13 11.89 -11.77
CA ASP A 44 0.03 11.85 -10.31
C ASP A 44 -0.61 10.55 -9.79
N ASP A 45 -1.61 10.04 -10.51
CA ASP A 45 -2.44 8.89 -10.14
C ASP A 45 -1.94 7.56 -10.75
N ALA A 46 -0.95 7.62 -11.64
CA ALA A 46 -0.47 6.46 -12.37
C ALA A 46 0.41 5.54 -11.51
N ALA A 47 0.13 4.24 -11.57
CA ALA A 47 0.96 3.20 -10.97
C ALA A 47 2.23 2.92 -11.79
N ILE A 48 2.14 3.09 -13.12
CA ILE A 48 3.26 2.99 -14.05
C ILE A 48 3.41 4.32 -14.80
N VAL A 49 4.61 4.88 -14.81
CA VAL A 49 4.94 6.08 -15.59
C VAL A 49 5.92 5.70 -16.69
N VAL A 50 5.54 5.91 -17.95
CA VAL A 50 6.45 5.83 -19.09
C VAL A 50 7.03 7.23 -19.30
N ALA A 51 8.34 7.37 -19.09
CA ALA A 51 8.98 8.66 -18.98
C ALA A 51 10.08 8.82 -20.03
N ASP A 52 10.04 9.92 -20.78
CA ASP A 52 11.15 10.33 -21.64
C ASP A 52 12.26 10.96 -20.80
N VAL A 53 13.38 10.24 -20.64
CA VAL A 53 14.52 10.67 -19.83
C VAL A 53 15.31 11.81 -20.45
N ASP A 54 15.17 12.04 -21.76
CA ASP A 54 15.86 13.12 -22.46
C ASP A 54 15.14 14.47 -22.26
N HIS A 55 13.87 14.44 -21.83
CA HIS A 55 13.10 15.65 -21.60
C HIS A 55 13.51 16.32 -20.25
N PRO A 56 13.87 17.62 -20.25
CA PRO A 56 14.52 18.28 -19.11
C PRO A 56 13.65 18.35 -17.84
N LEU A 57 12.33 18.35 -17.99
CA LEU A 57 11.40 18.37 -16.85
C LEU A 57 11.13 16.98 -16.25
N THR A 58 11.54 15.90 -16.91
CA THR A 58 11.19 14.53 -16.50
C THR A 58 11.85 14.14 -15.18
N ALA A 59 13.16 14.40 -15.03
CA ALA A 59 13.91 13.98 -13.84
C ALA A 59 13.34 14.58 -12.54
N LYS A 60 13.13 15.90 -12.53
CA LYS A 60 12.57 16.61 -11.37
C LYS A 60 11.13 16.15 -11.05
N THR A 61 10.33 15.93 -12.08
CA THR A 61 8.94 15.48 -11.90
C THR A 61 8.89 14.05 -11.36
N LEU A 62 9.70 13.13 -11.89
CA LEU A 62 9.78 11.75 -11.40
C LEU A 62 10.22 11.66 -9.94
N GLU A 63 11.18 12.51 -9.54
CA GLU A 63 11.65 12.56 -8.15
C GLU A 63 10.51 12.99 -7.21
N GLY A 64 9.81 14.09 -7.51
CA GLY A 64 8.67 14.54 -6.72
C GLY A 64 7.54 13.51 -6.66
N LEU A 65 7.28 12.82 -7.77
CA LEU A 65 6.32 11.74 -7.82
C LEU A 65 6.74 10.54 -6.95
N HIS A 66 8.00 10.13 -6.96
CA HIS A 66 8.48 9.04 -6.11
C HIS A 66 8.36 9.34 -4.62
N GLN A 67 8.56 10.60 -4.24
CA GLN A 67 8.38 11.04 -2.84
C GLN A 67 6.93 10.93 -2.37
N LEU A 68 5.96 11.20 -3.25
CA LEU A 68 4.53 11.06 -2.91
C LEU A 68 4.11 9.60 -2.82
N ARG A 69 4.52 8.78 -3.79
CA ARG A 69 4.20 7.37 -3.85
C ARG A 69 5.24 6.59 -4.67
N PRO A 70 5.75 5.46 -4.15
CA PRO A 70 6.55 4.54 -4.95
C PRO A 70 5.73 4.02 -6.14
N ARG A 71 6.26 4.14 -7.36
CA ARG A 71 5.59 3.76 -8.61
C ARG A 71 6.60 3.16 -9.58
N GLU A 72 6.14 2.39 -10.56
CA GLU A 72 7.05 1.86 -11.58
C GLU A 72 7.38 2.96 -12.60
N VAL A 73 8.65 3.02 -13.02
CA VAL A 73 9.08 3.92 -14.10
C VAL A 73 9.65 3.09 -15.22
N ILE A 74 9.06 3.23 -16.40
CA ILE A 74 9.63 2.75 -17.64
C ILE A 74 10.35 3.92 -18.28
N ARG A 75 11.69 3.85 -18.29
CA ARG A 75 12.53 4.88 -18.89
C ARG A 75 12.61 4.64 -20.39
N PHE A 76 12.15 5.61 -21.15
CA PHE A 76 12.29 5.67 -22.59
C PHE A 76 13.23 6.82 -22.93
N ALA A 77 14.04 6.70 -23.97
CA ALA A 77 14.89 7.79 -24.42
C ALA A 77 14.41 8.24 -25.79
N GLY A 78 13.91 9.48 -25.91
CA GLY A 78 13.28 10.02 -27.12
C GLY A 78 14.14 9.93 -28.39
N HIS A 79 15.47 9.85 -28.27
CA HIS A 79 16.37 9.65 -29.42
C HIS A 79 16.26 8.27 -30.08
N LEU A 80 15.65 7.28 -29.41
CA LEU A 80 15.19 6.04 -30.01
C LEU A 80 13.88 6.33 -30.75
N ARG A 81 14.00 6.90 -31.95
CA ARG A 81 12.86 7.36 -32.77
C ARG A 81 11.82 6.26 -32.94
N VAL A 82 10.74 6.37 -32.18
CA VAL A 82 9.66 5.38 -32.07
C VAL A 82 9.06 5.03 -33.46
N ASP A 83 9.05 5.99 -34.40
CA ASP A 83 8.59 5.80 -35.78
C ASP A 83 9.39 4.76 -36.58
N VAL A 84 10.70 4.64 -36.33
CA VAL A 84 11.58 3.68 -37.03
C VAL A 84 11.68 2.36 -36.26
N ASP A 85 11.24 2.34 -34.99
CA ASP A 85 11.56 1.31 -34.02
C ASP A 85 10.46 0.26 -33.79
N ILE A 86 9.18 0.62 -33.92
CA ILE A 86 8.05 -0.34 -33.78
C ILE A 86 8.06 -1.39 -34.89
N ALA A 87 8.64 -1.08 -36.04
CA ALA A 87 8.74 -1.99 -37.18
C ALA A 87 9.71 -3.17 -36.96
N ARG A 88 10.48 -3.20 -35.85
CA ARG A 88 11.47 -4.25 -35.57
C ARG A 88 10.96 -5.24 -34.49
N PRO A 89 10.77 -6.53 -34.82
CA PRO A 89 10.22 -7.54 -33.89
C PRO A 89 10.94 -7.65 -32.54
N ILE A 90 12.28 -7.55 -32.53
CA ILE A 90 13.11 -7.65 -31.31
C ILE A 90 12.76 -6.53 -30.32
N ARG A 91 12.52 -5.31 -30.80
CA ARG A 91 12.22 -4.16 -29.92
C ARG A 91 10.79 -4.20 -29.38
N MET A 92 9.84 -4.75 -30.16
CA MET A 92 8.49 -5.04 -29.67
C MET A 92 8.50 -6.08 -28.54
N GLN A 93 9.35 -7.11 -28.63
CA GLN A 93 9.49 -8.09 -27.56
C GLN A 93 10.08 -7.46 -26.29
N VAL A 94 11.06 -6.57 -26.42
CA VAL A 94 11.62 -5.81 -25.29
C VAL A 94 10.54 -4.93 -24.63
N LEU A 95 9.71 -4.24 -25.43
CA LEU A 95 8.59 -3.47 -24.91
C LEU A 95 7.60 -4.34 -24.13
N ILE A 96 7.23 -5.50 -24.68
CA ILE A 96 6.34 -6.48 -24.02
C ILE A 96 6.93 -6.92 -22.67
N GLN A 97 8.20 -7.38 -22.66
CA GLN A 97 8.85 -7.84 -21.43
C GLN A 97 8.98 -6.74 -20.38
N THR A 98 9.29 -5.51 -20.82
CA THR A 98 9.40 -4.34 -19.94
C THR A 98 8.05 -4.01 -19.31
N LEU A 99 6.97 -4.00 -20.10
CA LEU A 99 5.61 -3.79 -19.62
C LEU A 99 5.16 -4.91 -18.69
N GLN A 100 5.39 -6.17 -19.04
CA GLN A 100 5.05 -7.32 -18.19
C GLN A 100 5.71 -7.20 -16.81
N GLY A 101 7.03 -6.99 -16.77
CA GLY A 101 7.75 -6.85 -15.51
C GLY A 101 7.29 -5.64 -14.68
N ALA A 102 6.99 -4.51 -15.33
CA ALA A 102 6.47 -3.34 -14.64
C ALA A 102 5.05 -3.58 -14.08
N ILE A 103 4.17 -4.23 -14.85
CA ILE A 103 2.82 -4.59 -14.41
C ILE A 103 2.88 -5.54 -13.21
N GLU A 104 3.70 -6.59 -13.28
CA GLU A 104 3.84 -7.55 -12.18
C GLU A 104 4.32 -6.87 -10.89
N ARG A 105 5.32 -5.98 -10.98
CA ARG A 105 5.81 -5.20 -9.83
C ARG A 105 4.76 -4.22 -9.31
N ALA A 106 4.01 -3.55 -10.19
CA ALA A 106 2.93 -2.65 -9.81
C ALA A 106 1.81 -3.41 -9.08
N LEU A 107 1.40 -4.57 -9.59
CA LEU A 107 0.38 -5.42 -8.96
C LEU A 107 0.86 -6.01 -7.63
N ALA A 108 2.11 -6.46 -7.55
CA ALA A 108 2.70 -6.97 -6.32
C ALA A 108 2.71 -5.90 -5.22
N ARG A 109 3.07 -4.66 -5.58
CA ARG A 109 3.01 -3.53 -4.63
C ARG A 109 1.59 -3.17 -4.22
N ALA A 110 0.65 -3.10 -5.17
CA ALA A 110 -0.74 -2.83 -4.83
C ALA A 110 -1.31 -3.85 -3.83
N ARG A 111 -0.92 -5.13 -3.96
CA ARG A 111 -1.28 -6.17 -2.99
C ARG A 111 -0.63 -5.94 -1.62
N ALA A 112 0.66 -5.61 -1.59
CA ALA A 112 1.37 -5.33 -0.34
C ALA A 112 0.77 -4.11 0.39
N ASP A 113 0.44 -3.04 -0.33
CA ASP A 113 -0.21 -1.84 0.19
C ASP A 113 -1.58 -2.18 0.80
N ALA A 114 -2.39 -2.98 0.08
CA ALA A 114 -3.71 -3.40 0.55
C ALA A 114 -3.63 -4.26 1.81
N GLU A 115 -2.66 -5.18 1.89
CA GLU A 115 -2.45 -6.03 3.06
C GLU A 115 -1.98 -5.21 4.27
N ALA A 116 -1.08 -4.25 4.07
CA ALA A 116 -0.63 -3.35 5.12
C ALA A 116 -1.79 -2.49 5.64
N ALA A 117 -2.63 -1.94 4.75
CA ALA A 117 -3.81 -1.18 5.13
C ALA A 117 -4.83 -2.04 5.90
N ALA A 118 -5.07 -3.29 5.46
CA ALA A 118 -5.95 -4.22 6.16
C ALA A 118 -5.45 -4.55 7.57
N ARG A 119 -4.13 -4.76 7.73
CA ARG A 119 -3.51 -4.97 9.06
C ARG A 119 -3.68 -3.76 9.97
N GLN A 120 -3.49 -2.55 9.45
CA GLN A 120 -3.70 -1.32 10.22
C GLN A 120 -5.17 -1.13 10.62
N ALA A 121 -6.11 -1.39 9.70
CA ALA A 121 -7.53 -1.32 9.99
C ALA A 121 -7.96 -2.33 11.08
N ALA A 122 -7.46 -3.57 11.01
CA ALA A 122 -7.69 -4.58 12.03
C ALA A 122 -7.10 -4.20 13.39
N ALA A 123 -5.90 -3.61 13.42
CA ALA A 123 -5.29 -3.09 14.64
C ALA A 123 -6.11 -1.95 15.27
N GLN A 124 -6.61 -1.00 14.45
CA GLN A 124 -7.46 0.08 14.93
C GLN A 124 -8.82 -0.43 15.46
N LEU A 125 -9.41 -1.42 14.79
CA LEU A 125 -10.65 -2.07 15.25
C LEU A 125 -10.45 -2.80 16.58
N SER A 126 -9.33 -3.52 16.73
CA SER A 126 -8.95 -4.16 18.00
C SER A 126 -8.76 -3.14 19.12
N ALA A 127 -8.02 -2.06 18.87
CA ALA A 127 -7.80 -0.98 19.84
C ALA A 127 -9.10 -0.29 20.27
N LYS A 128 -10.02 -0.01 19.33
CA LYS A 128 -11.35 0.54 19.65
C LYS A 128 -12.22 -0.43 20.45
N ARG A 129 -12.08 -1.75 20.23
CA ARG A 129 -12.79 -2.79 21.01
C ARG A 129 -12.26 -2.87 22.44
N THR A 130 -10.94 -2.74 22.63
CA THR A 130 -10.30 -2.64 23.95
C THR A 130 -10.71 -1.35 24.67
N TYR A 131 -10.84 -0.22 23.98
CA TYR A 131 -11.28 1.04 24.61
C TYR A 131 -12.76 1.03 25.03
N ARG A 132 -13.63 0.28 24.33
CA ARG A 132 -15.05 0.14 24.70
C ARG A 132 -15.29 -0.96 25.75
N GLY A 133 -14.30 -1.80 26.01
CA GLY A 133 -14.27 -2.73 27.12
C GLY A 133 -13.45 -2.13 28.25
N VAL A 134 -14.10 -1.44 29.18
CA VAL A 134 -13.61 -1.40 30.57
C VAL A 134 -13.10 -2.81 30.88
N ALA A 135 -11.80 -2.93 31.14
CA ALA A 135 -11.20 -4.17 31.59
C ALA A 135 -11.99 -4.57 32.84
N ILE A 136 -12.89 -5.54 32.70
CA ILE A 136 -13.50 -6.18 33.85
C ILE A 136 -12.35 -7.00 34.42
N ASP A 137 -11.66 -6.43 35.40
CA ASP A 137 -10.87 -7.21 36.34
C ASP A 137 -11.73 -8.42 36.70
N ALA A 138 -11.24 -9.60 36.35
CA ALA A 138 -11.88 -10.84 36.74
C ALA A 138 -12.08 -10.76 38.26
N PRO A 139 -13.29 -10.99 38.80
CA PRO A 139 -13.44 -11.10 40.23
C PRO A 139 -12.62 -12.32 40.66
N THR A 140 -11.49 -12.06 41.31
CA THR A 140 -10.79 -13.06 42.11
C THR A 140 -11.72 -13.40 43.27
N SER A 141 -12.67 -14.31 43.01
CA SER A 141 -13.40 -15.01 44.05
C SER A 141 -12.54 -16.20 44.47
N PRO A 142 -11.89 -16.18 45.65
CA PRO A 142 -11.47 -17.43 46.26
C PRO A 142 -12.72 -18.15 46.76
N SER A 143 -13.09 -19.22 46.07
CA SER A 143 -14.06 -20.19 46.55
C SER A 143 -13.61 -20.72 47.93
N THR A 144 -14.50 -20.57 48.90
CA THR A 144 -14.56 -21.32 50.14
C THR A 144 -14.50 -22.82 49.89
N SER A 145 -13.50 -23.49 50.45
CA SER A 145 -13.54 -24.92 50.77
C SER A 145 -13.46 -25.02 52.30
N GLY A 146 -14.56 -25.46 52.91
CA GLY A 146 -14.63 -25.73 54.34
C GLY A 146 -14.02 -27.08 54.69
N ASP A 147 -13.41 -27.14 55.86
CA ASP A 147 -13.51 -28.25 56.80
C ASP A 147 -13.16 -27.72 58.21
N GLU A 148 -13.91 -28.21 59.19
CA GLU A 148 -14.06 -27.81 60.60
C GLU A 148 -12.75 -28.13 61.42
N ASP A 149 -12.42 -27.66 62.63
CA ASP A 149 -13.11 -27.08 63.80
C ASP A 149 -12.01 -26.54 64.80
N PRO A 150 -12.25 -26.22 66.11
CA PRO A 150 -12.28 -24.86 66.64
C PRO A 150 -11.17 -24.52 67.68
N ALA A 151 -10.79 -23.24 67.80
CA ALA A 151 -10.15 -22.73 69.02
C ALA A 151 -10.26 -21.19 69.15
N THR A 152 -11.13 -20.78 70.06
CA THR A 152 -10.96 -19.74 71.09
C THR A 152 -10.40 -18.36 70.72
N ASP A 153 -11.25 -17.37 71.00
CA ASP A 153 -10.97 -16.13 71.76
C ASP A 153 -10.70 -14.79 71.04
N ALA A 154 -11.35 -13.78 71.62
CA ALA A 154 -11.10 -12.34 71.56
C ALA A 154 -11.31 -11.55 70.24
N ALA A 155 -12.43 -10.82 70.20
CA ALA A 155 -12.55 -9.57 69.43
C ALA A 155 -11.51 -8.53 69.91
N PRO A 156 -11.04 -7.62 69.02
CA PRO A 156 -11.61 -6.26 69.07
C PRO A 156 -11.67 -5.52 67.71
N LYS A 157 -12.73 -4.73 67.49
CA LYS A 157 -12.70 -3.50 66.66
C LYS A 157 -12.29 -2.32 67.57
N PRO A 158 -12.04 -1.08 67.09
CA PRO A 158 -11.56 -0.55 65.81
C PRO A 158 -10.32 0.38 65.99
N LYS A 159 -9.72 0.96 64.93
CA LYS A 159 -8.96 2.23 65.07
C LYS A 159 -9.01 3.08 63.79
N ARG A 160 -9.97 4.01 63.76
CA ARG A 160 -9.93 5.22 62.93
C ARG A 160 -8.76 6.08 63.39
N THR A 161 -7.82 6.38 62.51
CA THR A 161 -6.81 7.43 62.74
C THR A 161 -7.15 8.61 61.81
N TYR A 162 -7.70 9.67 62.41
CA TYR A 162 -7.76 11.00 61.82
C TYR A 162 -6.77 11.87 62.62
N ARG A 163 -5.78 12.41 61.92
CA ARG A 163 -4.82 13.42 62.38
C ARG A 163 -4.30 14.05 61.08
N GLY A 164 -4.72 15.21 60.59
CA GLY A 164 -5.03 16.46 61.28
C GLY A 164 -3.77 17.33 61.26
N GLN A 165 -3.73 18.31 60.36
CA GLN A 165 -3.23 19.69 60.52
C GLN A 165 -3.17 20.36 59.12
N SER A 166 -3.84 21.47 58.80
CA SER A 166 -3.96 22.82 59.39
C SER A 166 -3.20 23.82 58.50
N TYR A 167 -3.90 24.77 57.89
CA TYR A 167 -3.75 26.22 58.05
C TYR A 167 -5.07 26.90 57.67
#